data_AF-A0A8H7SAG4-F1
#
_entry.id   AF-A0A8H7SAG4-F1
#
_cell.length_a   1.000
_cell.length_b   1.000
_cell.length_c   1.000
_cell.angle_alpha   90.00
_cell.angle_beta   90.00
_cell.angle_gamma   90.00
#
_symmetry.space_group_name_H-M   'P 1'
#
loop_
_entity.id
_entity.type
_entity.pdbx_description
1 polymer ?
#
loop_
_entity_poly.entity_id
_entity_poly.type
_entity_poly.pdbx_seq_one_letter_code
_entity_poly.pdbx_strand_id
1 'polypeptide(L)'
;MTVNGGRAAKKAGSLIKPYLKKLVLQTHPDFFHGDPIKGKRNATSLQQLYGILNPLLKTNESNTTLRKKNEQQEQKQQQQLEFYRKKARKTRIVSIFEHSSNEWQTVASFLRLCKQLDIDVVPSDLQAVQDMITKKEQEMTSHHNRRKGVLSLREEFARALHKQSTTMATMTTGETTTKISWSPGHILGNKLLTFGPDIDKNKVVKQWCGYMSKLEPERWWGIMPALVVSSQKDAQSLSSSKQGRGILIFSSDMGYSVY
;
A
#
# COMPACT_ATOMS: atom_id res chain seq x y z
N MET A 1 30.44 25.54 1.61
CA MET A 1 29.97 25.44 0.21
C MET A 1 28.96 24.31 0.10
N THR A 2 27.68 24.65 -0.04
CA THR A 2 26.54 23.74 -0.10
C THR A 2 26.11 23.54 -1.56
N VAL A 3 26.44 22.39 -2.16
CA VAL A 3 25.88 21.99 -3.45
C VAL A 3 25.71 20.47 -3.43
N ASN A 4 24.49 19.95 -3.29
CA ASN A 4 24.13 18.57 -3.71
C ASN A 4 22.60 18.30 -3.74
N GLY A 5 21.78 19.29 -4.08
CA GLY A 5 20.33 19.10 -4.29
C GLY A 5 19.95 18.63 -5.71
N GLY A 6 20.86 18.71 -6.68
CA GLY A 6 20.55 18.57 -8.11
C GLY A 6 20.73 17.19 -8.75
N ARG A 7 21.21 16.17 -8.01
CA ARG A 7 21.47 14.83 -8.58
C ARG A 7 20.32 13.83 -8.45
N ALA A 8 19.37 14.06 -7.54
CA ALA A 8 18.28 13.10 -7.28
C ALA A 8 17.15 13.17 -8.33
N ALA A 9 16.74 14.38 -8.75
CA ALA A 9 15.68 14.56 -9.76
C ALA A 9 16.08 14.01 -11.14
N LYS A 10 17.37 14.06 -11.49
CA LYS A 10 17.92 13.47 -12.72
C LYS A 10 17.71 11.95 -12.83
N LYS A 11 17.49 11.25 -11.70
CA LYS A 11 17.29 9.79 -11.67
C LYS A 11 15.83 9.35 -11.78
N ALA A 12 14.87 10.17 -11.37
CA ALA A 12 13.46 9.76 -11.34
C ALA A 12 12.88 9.69 -12.75
N GLY A 13 13.07 10.74 -13.56
CA GLY A 13 12.58 10.81 -14.94
C GLY A 13 13.23 9.81 -15.89
N SER A 14 14.48 9.39 -15.63
CA SER A 14 15.18 8.40 -16.47
C SER A 14 14.56 7.01 -16.41
N LEU A 15 13.91 6.66 -15.29
CA LEU A 15 13.24 5.38 -15.13
C LEU A 15 11.90 5.31 -15.84
N ILE A 16 11.30 6.45 -16.21
CA ILE A 16 9.99 6.47 -16.89
C ILE A 16 10.12 6.14 -18.38
N LYS A 17 11.15 6.72 -19.04
CA LYS A 17 11.30 6.68 -20.50
C LYS A 17 11.30 5.27 -21.11
N PRO A 18 12.01 4.26 -20.56
CA PRO A 18 12.05 2.91 -21.12
C PRO A 18 10.68 2.22 -21.19
N TYR A 19 9.78 2.54 -20.26
CA TYR A 19 8.46 1.93 -20.16
C TYR A 19 7.37 2.74 -20.84
N LEU A 20 7.51 4.08 -20.92
CA LEU A 20 6.50 4.96 -21.50
C LEU A 20 6.18 4.59 -22.96
N LYS A 21 7.20 4.28 -23.77
CA LYS A 21 6.99 3.83 -25.15
C LYS A 21 6.19 2.51 -25.20
N LYS A 22 6.50 1.57 -24.32
CA LYS A 22 5.81 0.27 -24.24
C LYS A 22 4.34 0.46 -23.82
N LEU A 23 4.10 1.36 -22.87
CA LEU A 23 2.76 1.71 -22.41
C LEU A 23 1.91 2.28 -23.54
N VAL A 24 2.43 3.28 -24.25
CA VAL A 24 1.72 3.88 -25.39
C VAL A 24 1.42 2.83 -26.47
N LEU A 25 2.35 1.91 -26.76
CA LEU A 25 2.11 0.83 -27.73
C LEU A 25 1.03 -0.17 -27.29
N GLN A 26 0.70 -0.27 -26.00
CA GLN A 26 -0.38 -1.14 -25.50
C GLN A 26 -1.73 -0.44 -25.45
N THR A 27 -1.75 0.89 -25.29
CA THR A 27 -2.94 1.68 -24.99
C THR A 27 -3.26 2.77 -26.02
N HIS A 28 -2.50 2.89 -27.12
CA HIS A 28 -2.73 3.95 -28.11
C HIS A 28 -4.19 3.96 -28.61
N PRO A 29 -4.87 5.13 -28.67
CA PRO A 29 -6.26 5.23 -29.11
C PRO A 29 -6.50 4.65 -30.51
N ASP A 30 -5.54 4.82 -31.44
CA ASP A 30 -5.60 4.28 -32.80
C ASP A 30 -5.61 2.75 -32.88
N PHE A 31 -5.44 2.04 -31.76
CA PHE A 31 -5.62 0.58 -31.77
C PHE A 31 -7.08 0.16 -31.54
N PHE A 32 -7.97 1.11 -31.24
CA PHE A 32 -9.36 0.85 -30.83
C PHE A 32 -10.39 1.35 -31.86
N HIS A 33 -10.09 1.23 -33.16
CA HIS A 33 -11.05 1.59 -34.23
C HIS A 33 -12.40 0.87 -34.09
N GLY A 34 -12.41 -0.37 -33.60
CA GLY A 34 -13.64 -1.15 -33.35
C GLY A 34 -14.39 -0.80 -32.07
N ASP A 35 -13.82 0.06 -31.21
CA ASP A 35 -14.46 0.52 -29.97
C ASP A 35 -14.03 1.98 -29.65
N PRO A 36 -14.69 2.97 -30.25
CA PRO A 36 -14.30 4.37 -30.14
C PRO A 36 -14.40 4.92 -28.71
N ILE A 37 -15.23 4.30 -27.85
CA ILE A 37 -15.34 4.67 -26.44
C ILE A 37 -14.03 4.35 -25.72
N LYS A 38 -13.48 3.16 -25.94
CA LYS A 38 -12.17 2.76 -25.39
C LYS A 38 -11.05 3.64 -25.93
N GLY A 39 -11.06 3.93 -27.23
CA GLY A 39 -10.11 4.86 -27.86
C GLY A 39 -10.12 6.24 -27.20
N LYS A 40 -11.31 6.84 -27.03
CA LYS A 40 -11.47 8.15 -26.38
C LYS A 40 -11.00 8.12 -24.93
N ARG A 41 -11.34 7.08 -24.15
CA ARG A 41 -10.90 6.92 -22.77
C ARG A 41 -9.38 6.84 -22.66
N ASN A 42 -8.74 6.03 -23.51
CA ASN A 42 -7.28 5.94 -23.55
C ASN A 42 -6.62 7.26 -23.94
N ALA A 43 -7.17 8.00 -24.92
CA ALA A 43 -6.65 9.31 -25.29
C ALA A 43 -6.70 10.29 -24.11
N THR A 44 -7.83 10.35 -23.40
CA THR A 44 -7.97 11.19 -22.20
C THR A 44 -7.01 10.77 -21.09
N SER A 45 -6.92 9.48 -20.77
CA SER A 45 -6.03 9.00 -19.71
C SER A 45 -4.55 9.12 -20.07
N LEU A 46 -4.16 9.02 -21.35
CA LEU A 46 -2.80 9.34 -21.80
C LEU A 46 -2.50 10.84 -21.63
N GLN A 47 -3.42 11.73 -22.02
CA GLN A 47 -3.23 13.17 -21.82
C GLN A 47 -3.05 13.52 -20.34
N GLN A 48 -3.89 12.96 -19.46
CA GLN A 48 -3.78 13.13 -18.01
C GLN A 48 -2.44 12.57 -17.50
N LEU A 49 -2.05 11.38 -17.94
CA LEU A 49 -0.76 10.77 -17.58
C LEU A 49 0.42 11.66 -17.97
N TYR A 50 0.42 12.23 -19.19
CA TYR A 50 1.45 13.18 -19.59
C TYR A 50 1.43 14.44 -18.72
N GLY A 51 0.27 14.94 -18.31
CA GLY A 51 0.16 16.03 -17.33
C GLY A 51 0.89 15.72 -16.02
N ILE A 52 0.73 14.50 -15.51
CA ILE A 52 1.39 14.03 -14.28
C ILE A 52 2.90 13.83 -14.47
N LEU A 53 3.32 13.27 -15.62
CA LEU A 53 4.72 12.90 -15.85
C LEU A 53 5.57 14.07 -16.39
N ASN A 54 4.96 15.05 -17.06
CA ASN A 54 5.68 16.18 -17.67
C ASN A 54 6.60 16.95 -16.70
N PRO A 55 6.19 17.25 -15.44
CA PRO A 55 7.08 17.86 -14.46
C PRO A 55 8.36 17.05 -14.18
N LEU A 56 8.28 15.71 -14.27
CA LEU A 56 9.39 14.78 -14.06
C LEU A 56 10.25 14.58 -15.31
N LEU A 57 9.65 14.74 -16.49
CA LEU A 57 10.33 14.57 -17.78
C LEU A 57 11.05 15.85 -18.23
N LYS A 58 10.54 17.03 -17.84
CA LYS A 58 11.03 18.36 -18.25
C LYS A 58 11.99 19.04 -17.28
N THR A 59 12.37 18.40 -16.18
CA THR A 59 13.22 19.01 -15.12
C THR A 59 14.65 19.40 -15.58
N ASN A 60 14.96 19.33 -16.88
CA ASN A 60 16.26 19.62 -17.46
C ASN A 60 16.40 21.00 -18.13
N GLU A 61 15.32 21.79 -18.29
CA GLU A 61 15.43 23.09 -18.95
C GLU A 61 14.78 24.17 -18.08
N SER A 62 15.63 24.91 -17.36
CA SER A 62 15.37 26.25 -16.80
C SER A 62 14.02 26.47 -16.09
N ASN A 63 14.02 26.50 -14.75
CA ASN A 63 13.41 27.56 -13.92
C ASN A 63 13.15 27.10 -12.49
N THR A 64 14.14 27.37 -11.63
CA THR A 64 14.05 27.28 -10.17
C THR A 64 13.22 28.43 -9.55
N THR A 65 12.53 29.25 -10.35
CA THR A 65 11.92 30.53 -9.90
C THR A 65 10.40 30.64 -10.02
N LEU A 66 9.69 29.66 -10.60
CA LEU A 66 8.23 29.78 -10.82
C LEU A 66 7.35 28.80 -10.01
N ARG A 67 7.94 27.91 -9.19
CA ARG A 67 7.18 26.89 -8.45
C ARG A 67 6.39 27.41 -7.24
N LYS A 68 6.61 28.64 -6.77
CA LYS A 68 6.00 29.16 -5.53
C LYS A 68 4.62 29.82 -5.68
N LYS A 69 4.09 30.03 -6.89
CA LYS A 69 2.81 30.73 -7.07
C LYS A 69 1.58 29.83 -7.23
N ASN A 70 1.73 28.53 -7.48
CA ASN A 70 0.58 27.62 -7.66
C ASN A 70 0.33 26.67 -6.47
N GLU A 71 1.18 26.67 -5.44
CA GLU A 71 1.05 25.78 -4.27
C GLU A 71 -0.15 26.10 -3.36
N GLN A 72 -0.91 27.18 -3.61
CA GLN A 72 -2.04 27.56 -2.76
C GLN A 72 -3.42 27.05 -3.24
N GLN A 73 -3.53 26.33 -4.37
CA GLN A 73 -4.83 25.83 -4.83
C GLN A 73 -4.84 24.42 -5.46
N GLU A 74 -3.77 23.63 -5.38
CA GLU A 74 -3.85 22.21 -5.75
C GLU A 74 -4.36 21.41 -4.55
N GLN A 75 -5.69 21.32 -4.47
CA GLN A 75 -6.37 20.32 -3.66
C GLN A 75 -5.73 18.94 -3.90
N LYS A 76 -5.56 18.16 -2.83
CA LYS A 76 -5.13 16.74 -2.83
C LYS A 76 -6.10 15.86 -3.64
N GLN A 77 -6.23 16.09 -4.94
CA GLN A 77 -7.11 15.32 -5.81
C GLN A 77 -6.33 14.10 -6.30
N GLN A 78 -6.77 12.93 -5.86
CA GLN A 78 -6.35 11.68 -6.47
C GLN A 78 -6.86 11.65 -7.91
N GLN A 79 -5.99 11.42 -8.89
CA GLN A 79 -6.35 11.29 -10.29
C GLN A 79 -6.47 9.81 -10.65
N GLN A 80 -7.69 9.38 -10.98
CA GLN A 80 -7.96 8.04 -11.45
C GLN A 80 -7.83 7.99 -12.98
N LEU A 81 -6.90 7.17 -13.46
CA LEU A 81 -6.66 6.93 -14.89
C LEU A 81 -7.21 5.56 -15.28
N GLU A 82 -7.76 5.48 -16.49
CA GLU A 82 -8.37 4.27 -17.01
C GLU A 82 -7.80 3.92 -18.38
N PHE A 83 -7.27 2.71 -18.50
CA PHE A 83 -6.66 2.22 -19.72
C PHE A 83 -7.30 0.92 -20.20
N TYR A 84 -7.39 0.80 -21.52
CA TYR A 84 -7.77 -0.41 -22.25
C TYR A 84 -6.57 -0.92 -23.04
N ARG A 85 -6.42 -2.24 -23.13
CA ARG A 85 -5.29 -2.91 -23.80
C ARG A 85 -5.68 -3.44 -25.19
N LYS A 86 -4.80 -3.26 -26.19
CA LYS A 86 -5.02 -3.63 -27.60
C LYS A 86 -5.41 -5.09 -27.87
N LYS A 87 -5.00 -6.05 -27.04
CA LYS A 87 -5.14 -7.50 -27.31
C LYS A 87 -5.94 -8.29 -26.26
N ALA A 88 -6.54 -7.61 -25.28
CA ALA A 88 -7.25 -8.27 -24.19
C ALA A 88 -8.75 -8.08 -24.33
N ARG A 89 -9.50 -9.19 -24.37
CA ARG A 89 -10.97 -9.17 -24.53
C ARG A 89 -11.69 -8.41 -23.40
N LYS A 90 -11.11 -8.40 -22.18
CA LYS A 90 -11.59 -7.62 -21.02
C LYS A 90 -10.46 -7.32 -20.03
N THR A 91 -9.65 -6.29 -20.27
CA THR A 91 -8.78 -5.74 -19.20
C THR A 91 -8.88 -4.22 -19.21
N ARG A 92 -9.97 -3.72 -18.62
CA ARG A 92 -10.03 -2.35 -18.13
C ARG A 92 -9.07 -2.25 -16.96
N ILE A 93 -8.08 -1.38 -17.06
CA ILE A 93 -7.05 -1.18 -16.05
C ILE A 93 -7.29 0.19 -15.44
N VAL A 94 -7.45 0.21 -14.13
CA VAL A 94 -7.68 1.42 -13.36
C VAL A 94 -6.46 1.65 -12.47
N SER A 95 -5.89 2.84 -12.55
CA SER A 95 -4.75 3.23 -11.73
C SER A 95 -5.01 4.58 -11.07
N ILE A 96 -4.63 4.70 -9.80
CA ILE A 96 -4.83 5.92 -9.01
C ILE A 96 -3.46 6.56 -8.80
N PHE A 97 -3.35 7.82 -9.22
CA PHE A 97 -2.19 8.66 -9.00
C PHE A 97 -2.50 9.67 -7.92
N GLU A 98 -1.74 9.61 -6.83
CA GLU A 98 -1.80 10.64 -5.79
C GLU A 98 -0.85 11.77 -6.19
N HIS A 99 -1.33 13.01 -6.11
CA HIS A 99 -0.46 14.18 -6.22
C HIS A 99 0.38 14.29 -4.94
N SER A 100 1.45 13.50 -4.88
CA SER A 100 2.44 13.55 -3.82
C SER A 100 3.51 14.57 -4.17
N SER A 101 3.96 15.35 -3.19
CA SER A 101 5.18 16.18 -3.33
C SER A 101 6.45 15.35 -3.61
N ASN A 102 6.36 14.02 -3.49
CA ASN A 102 7.45 13.10 -3.76
C ASN A 102 7.39 12.54 -5.20
N GLU A 103 8.31 13.02 -6.03
CA GLU A 103 8.51 12.56 -7.42
C GLU A 103 8.67 11.04 -7.55
N TRP A 104 9.25 10.37 -6.55
CA TRP A 104 9.47 8.92 -6.55
C TRP A 104 8.19 8.11 -6.35
N GLN A 105 7.21 8.64 -5.62
CA GLN A 105 5.90 7.99 -5.46
C GLN A 105 5.09 8.03 -6.76
N THR A 106 5.26 9.10 -7.56
CA THR A 106 4.70 9.18 -8.91
C THR A 106 5.34 8.14 -9.84
N VAL A 107 6.68 7.98 -9.79
CA VAL A 107 7.38 6.94 -10.56
C VAL A 107 6.93 5.54 -10.14
N ALA A 108 6.80 5.27 -8.83
CA ALA A 108 6.29 3.99 -8.33
C ALA A 108 4.87 3.68 -8.85
N SER A 109 3.98 4.66 -8.81
CA SER A 109 2.61 4.54 -9.34
C SER A 109 2.61 4.24 -10.84
N PHE A 110 3.51 4.89 -11.60
CA PHE A 110 3.70 4.63 -13.03
C PHE A 110 4.24 3.22 -13.32
N LEU A 111 5.24 2.74 -12.59
CA LEU A 111 5.78 1.39 -12.77
C LEU A 111 4.74 0.32 -12.40
N ARG A 112 3.91 0.57 -11.38
CA ARG A 112 2.76 -0.27 -11.02
C ARG A 112 1.73 -0.33 -12.15
N LEU A 113 1.40 0.81 -12.77
CA LEU A 113 0.54 0.85 -13.96
C LEU A 113 1.15 0.02 -15.11
N CYS A 114 2.46 0.10 -15.32
CA CYS A 114 3.14 -0.71 -16.34
C CYS A 114 3.00 -2.22 -16.06
N LYS A 115 3.17 -2.66 -14.80
CA LYS A 115 2.90 -4.05 -14.42
C LYS A 115 1.46 -4.48 -14.65
N GLN A 116 0.48 -3.64 -14.31
CA GLN A 116 -0.94 -3.93 -14.55
C GLN A 116 -1.27 -4.05 -16.06
N LEU A 117 -0.53 -3.33 -16.90
CA LEU A 117 -0.58 -3.42 -18.36
C LEU A 117 0.22 -4.59 -18.93
N ASP A 118 0.77 -5.46 -18.07
CA ASP A 118 1.56 -6.62 -18.48
C ASP A 118 2.79 -6.19 -19.31
N ILE A 119 3.40 -5.08 -18.90
CA ILE A 119 4.68 -4.60 -19.40
C ILE A 119 5.74 -5.09 -18.43
N ASP A 120 6.75 -5.79 -18.95
CA ASP A 120 7.85 -6.28 -18.14
C ASP A 120 8.67 -5.11 -17.57
N VAL A 121 8.62 -4.98 -16.25
CA VAL A 121 9.33 -3.97 -15.46
C VAL A 121 10.48 -4.65 -14.74
N VAL A 122 11.69 -4.15 -14.97
CA VAL A 122 12.91 -4.71 -14.40
C VAL A 122 12.85 -4.62 -12.86
N PRO A 123 13.06 -5.73 -12.12
CA PRO A 123 13.01 -5.72 -10.65
C PRO A 123 13.96 -4.71 -10.00
N SER A 124 15.15 -4.52 -10.59
CA SER A 124 16.14 -3.55 -10.12
C SER A 124 15.61 -2.10 -10.13
N ASP A 125 14.80 -1.72 -11.13
CA ASP A 125 14.23 -0.38 -11.21
C ASP A 125 13.19 -0.14 -10.11
N LEU A 126 12.41 -1.17 -9.76
CA LEU A 126 11.45 -1.09 -8.65
C LEU A 126 12.16 -0.95 -7.31
N GLN A 127 13.23 -1.73 -7.11
CA GLN A 127 14.04 -1.64 -5.90
C GLN A 127 14.67 -0.26 -5.78
N ALA A 128 15.24 0.27 -6.87
CA ALA A 128 15.83 1.62 -6.88
C ALA A 128 14.81 2.72 -6.53
N VAL A 129 13.57 2.61 -7.01
CA VAL A 129 12.50 3.54 -6.64
C VAL A 129 12.13 3.41 -5.17
N GLN A 130 12.00 2.19 -4.65
CA GLN A 130 11.66 1.94 -3.25
C GLN A 130 12.75 2.48 -2.31
N ASP A 131 14.02 2.19 -2.60
CA ASP A 131 15.17 2.69 -1.83
C ASP A 131 15.18 4.22 -1.78
N MET A 132 14.85 4.88 -2.89
CA MET A 132 14.80 6.35 -2.96
C MET A 132 13.59 6.94 -2.22
N ILE A 133 12.45 6.25 -2.19
CA ILE A 133 11.29 6.64 -1.36
C ILE A 133 11.68 6.58 0.11
N THR A 134 12.20 5.44 0.57
CA THR A 134 12.61 5.24 1.96
C THR A 134 13.72 6.22 2.35
N LYS A 135 14.70 6.46 1.48
CA LYS A 135 15.75 7.46 1.72
C LYS A 135 15.19 8.87 1.88
N LYS A 136 14.22 9.29 1.04
CA LYS A 136 13.58 10.60 1.17
C LYS A 136 12.77 10.73 2.46
N GLU A 137 12.09 9.68 2.88
CA GLU A 137 11.36 9.64 4.16
C GLU A 137 12.33 9.73 5.36
N GLN A 138 13.48 9.08 5.27
CA GLN A 138 14.55 9.17 6.28
C GLN A 138 15.21 10.56 6.30
N GLU A 139 15.44 11.20 5.16
CA GLU A 139 15.99 12.56 5.08
C GLU A 139 15.04 13.60 5.68
N MET A 140 13.73 13.47 5.45
CA MET A 140 12.72 14.33 6.08
C MET A 140 12.69 14.18 7.60
N THR A 141 12.89 12.96 8.13
CA THR A 141 12.90 12.72 9.58
C THR A 141 14.23 13.08 10.25
N SER A 142 15.36 13.04 9.55
CA SER A 142 16.68 13.32 10.11
C SER A 142 17.04 14.81 10.13
N HIS A 143 16.47 15.64 9.25
CA HIS A 143 16.58 17.10 9.38
C HIS A 143 15.84 17.67 10.60
N HIS A 144 14.88 16.95 11.18
CA HIS A 144 14.20 17.33 12.41
C HIS A 144 15.01 17.05 13.69
N ASN A 145 16.01 16.17 13.64
CA ASN A 145 16.81 15.85 14.83
C ASN A 145 17.92 16.89 15.16
N ARG A 146 18.09 17.95 14.36
CA ARG A 146 19.02 19.05 14.67
C ARG A 146 18.37 20.27 15.33
N ARG A 147 17.05 20.32 15.46
CA ARG A 147 16.38 21.32 16.31
C ARG A 147 15.62 20.55 17.38
N LYS A 148 16.05 20.70 18.64
CA LYS A 148 15.24 20.38 19.82
C LYS A 148 13.87 21.03 19.64
N GLY A 149 12.92 20.28 19.12
CA GLY A 149 11.54 20.67 18.93
C GLY A 149 10.73 19.49 19.42
N VAL A 150 9.98 19.71 20.49
CA VAL A 150 9.05 18.74 21.06
C VAL A 150 8.21 18.18 19.93
N LEU A 151 8.29 16.87 19.71
CA LEU A 151 7.47 16.17 18.74
C LEU A 151 6.01 16.44 19.10
N SER A 152 5.20 16.78 18.11
CA SER A 152 3.76 16.86 18.30
C SER A 152 3.25 15.50 18.81
N LEU A 153 2.30 15.51 19.74
CA LEU A 153 1.69 14.28 20.28
C LEU A 153 1.17 13.36 19.17
N ARG A 154 0.70 13.96 18.06
CA ARG A 154 0.25 13.25 16.87
C ARG A 154 1.39 12.56 16.13
N GLU A 155 2.57 13.15 16.12
CA GLU A 155 3.76 12.64 15.45
C GLU A 155 4.45 11.55 16.27
N GLU A 156 4.43 11.67 17.60
CA GLU A 156 4.77 10.58 18.52
C GLU A 156 3.82 9.39 18.36
N PHE A 157 2.52 9.65 18.30
CA PHE A 157 1.53 8.60 18.08
C PHE A 157 1.71 7.93 16.71
N ALA A 158 1.92 8.71 15.64
CA ALA A 158 2.18 8.16 14.31
C ALA A 158 3.47 7.33 14.28
N ARG A 159 4.56 7.78 14.93
CA ARG A 159 5.80 6.99 15.06
C ARG A 159 5.60 5.73 15.88
N ALA A 160 4.85 5.78 16.98
CA ALA A 160 4.55 4.61 17.79
C ALA A 160 3.72 3.59 16.99
N LEU A 161 2.72 4.06 16.24
CA LEU A 161 1.86 3.24 15.40
C LEU A 161 2.64 2.64 14.22
N HIS A 162 3.50 3.43 13.56
CA HIS A 162 4.38 2.93 12.51
C HIS A 162 5.39 1.92 13.05
N LYS A 163 6.08 2.19 14.17
CA LYS A 163 6.98 1.21 14.80
C LYS A 163 6.27 -0.08 15.16
N GLN A 164 5.06 -0.01 15.72
CA GLN A 164 4.27 -1.20 16.02
C GLN A 164 3.88 -1.96 14.74
N SER A 165 3.51 -1.24 13.68
CA SER A 165 3.21 -1.85 12.38
C SER A 165 4.44 -2.44 11.70
N THR A 166 5.62 -1.83 11.84
CA THR A 166 6.87 -2.31 11.23
C THR A 166 7.38 -3.53 11.97
N THR A 167 7.34 -3.56 13.31
CA THR A 167 7.66 -4.79 14.06
C THR A 167 6.70 -5.95 13.73
N MET A 168 5.49 -5.65 13.28
CA MET A 168 4.56 -6.65 12.72
C MET A 168 4.78 -6.92 11.21
N ALA A 169 5.31 -5.96 10.46
CA ALA A 169 5.56 -6.07 9.01
C ALA A 169 6.91 -6.70 8.66
N THR A 170 7.92 -6.69 9.55
CA THR A 170 9.12 -7.53 9.39
C THR A 170 8.81 -9.03 9.49
N MET A 171 7.55 -9.42 9.76
CA MET A 171 7.07 -10.80 9.64
C MET A 171 6.33 -11.10 8.33
N THR A 172 6.10 -10.12 7.45
CA THR A 172 5.18 -10.28 6.31
C THR A 172 5.72 -9.86 4.94
N THR A 173 7.04 -9.87 4.71
CA THR A 173 7.55 -9.88 3.32
C THR A 173 8.95 -10.47 3.20
N GLY A 174 8.98 -11.80 3.06
CA GLY A 174 9.78 -12.51 2.05
C GLY A 174 11.31 -12.44 2.14
N GLU A 175 11.90 -13.22 3.05
CA GLU A 175 13.00 -14.16 2.75
C GLU A 175 13.48 -14.82 4.05
N THR A 176 12.78 -15.88 4.44
CA THR A 176 13.24 -17.10 5.14
C THR A 176 12.01 -17.72 5.79
N THR A 177 11.70 -18.96 5.40
CA THR A 177 10.67 -19.81 5.98
C THR A 177 11.05 -20.20 7.42
N THR A 178 11.03 -19.25 8.34
CA THR A 178 10.94 -19.57 9.77
C THR A 178 9.48 -19.83 10.07
N LYS A 179 9.14 -21.12 10.10
CA LYS A 179 7.86 -21.65 10.58
C LYS A 179 7.49 -20.93 11.88
N ILE A 180 6.54 -19.99 11.83
CA ILE A 180 6.12 -19.22 13.00
C ILE A 180 5.64 -20.22 14.05
N SER A 181 6.42 -20.38 15.11
CA SER A 181 6.05 -21.24 16.23
C SER A 181 5.05 -20.48 17.10
N TRP A 182 3.77 -20.78 16.92
CA TRP A 182 2.70 -20.20 17.75
C TRP A 182 2.90 -20.63 19.20
N SER A 183 3.25 -19.67 20.06
CA SER A 183 3.38 -19.88 21.50
C SER A 183 2.21 -19.23 22.24
N PRO A 184 1.83 -19.73 23.43
CA PRO A 184 0.76 -19.13 24.20
C PRO A 184 0.98 -17.65 24.51
N GLY A 185 2.23 -17.26 24.81
CA GLY A 185 2.60 -15.87 25.04
C GLY A 185 2.40 -14.99 23.81
N HIS A 186 2.64 -15.52 22.60
CA HIS A 186 2.44 -14.79 21.36
C HIS A 186 0.94 -14.50 21.11
N ILE A 187 0.08 -15.48 21.39
CA ILE A 187 -1.38 -15.34 21.20
C ILE A 187 -1.95 -14.36 22.23
N LEU A 188 -1.58 -14.51 23.51
CA LEU A 188 -2.02 -13.62 24.59
C LEU A 188 -1.51 -12.18 24.44
N GLY A 189 -0.37 -11.99 23.76
CA GLY A 189 0.20 -10.67 23.49
C GLY A 189 -0.54 -9.85 22.43
N ASN A 190 -1.50 -10.44 21.72
CA ASN A 190 -2.25 -9.74 20.67
C ASN A 190 -3.31 -8.80 21.29
N LYS A 191 -3.08 -7.49 21.19
CA LYS A 191 -3.98 -6.45 21.72
C LYS A 191 -5.35 -6.40 21.03
N LEU A 192 -5.48 -6.96 19.83
CA LEU A 192 -6.73 -7.02 19.09
C LEU A 192 -7.51 -8.31 19.38
N LEU A 193 -6.96 -9.23 20.18
CA LEU A 193 -7.63 -10.45 20.59
C LEU A 193 -8.24 -10.26 21.99
N THR A 194 -9.56 -10.35 22.07
CA THR A 194 -10.32 -10.27 23.32
C THR A 194 -10.95 -11.62 23.63
N PHE A 195 -10.99 -11.98 24.91
CA PHE A 195 -11.66 -13.18 25.39
C PHE A 195 -12.87 -12.77 26.21
N GLY A 196 -13.99 -13.47 26.02
CA GLY A 196 -15.16 -13.35 26.88
C GLY A 196 -14.84 -13.64 28.35
N PRO A 197 -15.66 -13.13 29.28
CA PRO A 197 -15.42 -13.22 30.72
C PRO A 197 -15.38 -14.67 31.22
N ASP A 198 -16.18 -15.56 30.61
CA ASP A 198 -16.35 -16.94 31.05
C ASP A 198 -15.34 -17.91 30.42
N ILE A 199 -14.28 -17.39 29.79
CA ILE A 199 -13.30 -18.19 29.05
C ILE A 199 -12.01 -18.34 29.84
N ASP A 200 -11.60 -19.58 30.05
CA ASP A 200 -10.24 -19.90 30.45
C ASP A 200 -9.26 -19.64 29.29
N LYS A 201 -8.70 -18.43 29.30
CA LYS A 201 -7.76 -17.93 28.29
C LYS A 201 -6.59 -18.89 28.09
N ASN A 202 -6.04 -19.45 29.17
CA ASN A 202 -4.86 -20.30 29.09
C ASN A 202 -5.18 -21.63 28.41
N LYS A 203 -6.36 -22.20 28.69
CA LYS A 203 -6.83 -23.44 28.05
C LYS A 203 -7.07 -23.25 26.55
N VAL A 204 -7.80 -22.20 26.18
CA VAL A 204 -8.12 -21.89 24.78
C VAL A 204 -6.85 -21.59 23.97
N VAL A 205 -5.95 -20.78 24.52
CA VAL A 205 -4.73 -20.39 23.82
C VAL A 205 -3.82 -21.60 23.55
N LYS A 206 -3.71 -22.54 24.50
CA LYS A 206 -2.96 -23.80 24.27
C LYS A 206 -3.54 -24.60 23.10
N GLN A 207 -4.86 -24.65 22.97
CA GLN A 207 -5.51 -25.30 21.83
C GLN A 207 -5.26 -24.53 20.53
N TRP A 208 -5.39 -23.22 20.57
CA TRP A 208 -5.19 -22.35 19.40
C TRP A 208 -3.78 -22.44 18.83
N CYS A 209 -2.74 -22.62 19.65
CA CYS A 209 -1.39 -22.84 19.14
C CYS A 209 -1.30 -23.96 18.08
N GLY A 210 -2.13 -25.01 18.21
CA GLY A 210 -2.22 -26.09 17.22
C GLY A 210 -3.09 -25.78 16.01
N TYR A 211 -4.05 -24.87 16.13
CA TYR A 211 -5.00 -24.50 15.08
C TYR A 211 -4.60 -23.25 14.30
N MET A 212 -3.71 -22.42 14.81
CA MET A 212 -3.35 -21.15 14.20
C MET A 212 -2.93 -21.30 12.74
N SER A 213 -2.14 -22.32 12.39
CA SER A 213 -1.76 -22.56 11.00
C SER A 213 -2.94 -22.82 10.05
N LYS A 214 -4.07 -23.31 10.58
CA LYS A 214 -5.31 -23.57 9.81
C LYS A 214 -6.24 -22.37 9.74
N LEU A 215 -6.08 -21.40 10.64
CA LEU A 215 -6.93 -20.21 10.74
C LEU A 215 -6.48 -19.07 9.81
N GLU A 216 -5.50 -19.30 8.94
CA GLU A 216 -4.93 -18.29 8.03
C GLU A 216 -4.66 -16.92 8.70
N PRO A 217 -3.86 -16.89 9.78
CA PRO A 217 -3.64 -15.70 10.59
C PRO A 217 -3.09 -14.52 9.77
N GLU A 218 -2.41 -14.78 8.66
CA GLU A 218 -1.96 -13.78 7.68
C GLU A 218 -3.07 -12.82 7.21
N ARG A 219 -4.34 -13.25 7.23
CA ARG A 219 -5.48 -12.46 6.75
C ARG A 219 -6.07 -11.53 7.81
N TRP A 220 -5.79 -11.76 9.08
CA TRP A 220 -6.52 -11.06 10.16
C TRP A 220 -5.70 -10.75 11.41
N TRP A 221 -4.63 -11.49 11.67
CA TRP A 221 -3.79 -11.33 12.86
C TRP A 221 -3.13 -9.96 12.87
N GLY A 222 -3.43 -9.14 13.88
CA GLY A 222 -2.92 -7.78 14.00
C GLY A 222 -3.61 -6.75 13.08
N ILE A 223 -4.57 -7.18 12.25
CA ILE A 223 -5.32 -6.32 11.31
C ILE A 223 -6.76 -6.14 11.77
N MET A 224 -7.43 -7.24 12.16
CA MET A 224 -8.83 -7.22 12.59
C MET A 224 -8.96 -7.53 14.08
N PRO A 225 -9.89 -6.84 14.79
CA PRO A 225 -10.26 -7.23 16.14
C PRO A 225 -10.93 -8.61 16.12
N ALA A 226 -10.55 -9.45 17.07
CA ALA A 226 -11.06 -10.79 17.25
C ALA A 226 -11.60 -10.97 18.67
N LEU A 227 -12.78 -11.58 18.80
CA LEU A 227 -13.42 -11.92 20.06
C LEU A 227 -13.59 -13.43 20.16
N VAL A 228 -13.12 -14.01 21.26
CA VAL A 228 -13.40 -15.41 21.59
C VAL A 228 -14.57 -15.46 22.56
N VAL A 229 -15.57 -16.30 22.28
CA VAL A 229 -16.76 -16.51 23.11
C VAL A 229 -16.91 -17.97 23.51
N SER A 230 -17.60 -18.25 24.61
CA SER A 230 -17.66 -19.58 25.21
C SER A 230 -18.37 -20.61 24.31
N SER A 231 -19.51 -20.25 23.72
CA SER A 231 -20.33 -21.18 22.91
C SER A 231 -20.43 -20.75 21.44
N GLN A 232 -20.54 -21.73 20.53
CA GLN A 232 -20.85 -21.48 19.12
C GLN A 232 -22.19 -20.75 18.94
N LYS A 233 -23.16 -20.94 19.84
CA LYS A 233 -24.44 -20.22 19.81
C LYS A 233 -24.25 -18.72 20.06
N ASP A 234 -23.37 -18.37 20.99
CA ASP A 234 -23.03 -16.98 21.29
C ASP A 234 -22.28 -16.36 20.10
N ALA A 235 -21.38 -17.13 19.47
CA ALA A 235 -20.64 -16.68 18.30
C ALA A 235 -21.57 -16.33 17.13
N GLN A 236 -22.57 -17.18 16.87
CA GLN A 236 -23.56 -16.96 15.80
C GLN A 236 -24.49 -15.79 16.10
N SER A 237 -24.94 -15.66 17.34
CA SER A 237 -25.79 -14.54 17.79
C SER A 237 -25.07 -13.20 17.62
N LEU A 238 -23.82 -13.10 18.07
CA LEU A 238 -23.02 -11.88 17.96
C LEU A 238 -22.65 -11.56 16.51
N SER A 239 -22.32 -12.56 15.69
CA SER A 239 -22.00 -12.37 14.26
C SER A 239 -23.20 -11.83 13.46
N SER A 240 -24.41 -12.23 13.84
CA SER A 240 -25.65 -11.78 13.19
C SER A 240 -26.14 -10.42 13.69
N SER A 241 -25.62 -9.96 14.82
CA SER A 241 -25.98 -8.69 15.44
C SER A 241 -25.23 -7.50 14.82
N LYS A 242 -25.76 -6.28 14.97
CA LYS A 242 -25.03 -5.04 14.61
C LYS A 242 -23.74 -4.86 15.43
N GLN A 243 -23.64 -5.47 16.60
CA GLN A 243 -22.50 -5.37 17.52
C GLN A 243 -21.29 -6.20 17.04
N GLY A 244 -21.51 -7.26 16.25
CA GLY A 244 -20.44 -8.09 15.69
C GLY A 244 -19.85 -7.59 14.37
N ARG A 245 -20.35 -6.49 13.81
CA ARG A 245 -19.85 -5.97 12.52
C ARG A 245 -18.41 -5.48 12.65
N GLY A 246 -17.53 -6.01 11.81
CA GLY A 246 -16.12 -5.63 11.77
C GLY A 246 -15.23 -6.35 12.80
N ILE A 247 -15.77 -7.32 13.54
CA ILE A 247 -15.05 -8.14 14.52
C ILE A 247 -15.10 -9.61 14.08
N LEU A 248 -13.98 -10.31 14.12
CA LEU A 248 -13.94 -11.76 13.95
C LEU A 248 -14.36 -12.43 15.24
N ILE A 249 -15.35 -13.33 15.19
CA ILE A 249 -15.84 -13.99 16.39
C ILE A 249 -15.52 -15.48 16.29
N PHE A 250 -14.78 -15.98 17.28
CA PHE A 250 -14.42 -17.39 17.41
C PHE A 250 -15.11 -17.99 18.63
N SER A 251 -15.57 -19.23 18.50
CA SER A 251 -16.01 -20.00 19.66
C SER A 251 -14.83 -20.70 20.34
N SER A 252 -14.92 -20.86 21.66
CA SER A 252 -13.85 -21.46 22.47
C SER A 252 -13.65 -22.95 22.19
N ASP A 253 -14.70 -23.61 21.69
CA ASP A 253 -14.73 -25.03 21.34
C ASP A 253 -14.16 -25.33 19.95
N MET A 254 -13.97 -24.31 19.09
CA MET A 254 -13.45 -24.45 17.72
C MET A 254 -14.16 -25.55 16.88
N GLY A 255 -15.40 -25.90 17.26
CA GLY A 255 -16.18 -26.91 16.57
C GLY A 255 -16.72 -26.36 15.25
N TYR A 256 -16.22 -26.87 14.13
CA TYR A 256 -16.86 -26.63 12.84
C TYR A 256 -17.92 -27.72 12.62
N SER A 257 -19.19 -27.32 12.56
CA SER A 257 -20.26 -28.14 12.00
C SER A 257 -20.34 -27.80 10.51
N VAL A 258 -19.95 -28.75 9.65
CA VAL A 258 -20.25 -28.67 8.21
C VAL A 258 -21.72 -29.09 8.06
N TYR A 259 -22.56 -28.16 7.59
CA TYR A 259 -23.85 -28.49 6.99
C TYR A 259 -23.72 -28.30 5.48
#